data_AF-A0AAX2IEI3-F1
#
_entry.id   AF-A0AAX2IEI3-F1
#
_cell.length_a   1.000
_cell.length_b   1.000
_cell.length_c   1.000
_cell.angle_alpha   90.00
_cell.angle_beta   90.00
_cell.angle_gamma   90.00
#
_symmetry.space_group_name_H-M   'P 1'
#
loop_
_entity.id
_entity.type
_entity.pdbx_description
1 polymer ?
#
loop_
_entity_poly.entity_id
_entity_poly.type
_entity_poly.pdbx_seq_one_letter_code
_entity_poly.pdbx_strand_id
1 'polypeptide(L)'
;MKKLITISCLLLVNLSNAQNIYELKIDKKMDKNNRPTIDSGFDILHLEEYKDYLIKDPDNIDKDVYEKKTSSGKIQIEGGYGNDYTYEKYFNNSSYCIFKVYDAKTLKIKRKCLLTRPVDIFLGKEYRYDSNATLIKTIEHDKGWNFSYEDVINYLYDNIEDEVEIFISSIKKRVYQNRNYWQVETNTSFWRNNHFLRIDGNTGEILCHLVLYTKENAPAINVLKTIVPNKIDKLPPEENKYLHWIDENGKKYQTPDTRRKVNGISYTEEEWKAYEEEQWQRYQKNKGKSW
;
A
#
# COMPACT_ATOMS: atom_id res chain seq x y z
N MET A 1 -33.22 -33.70 -41.11
CA MET A 1 -34.28 -33.97 -40.10
C MET A 1 -33.64 -34.83 -39.00
N LYS A 2 -33.57 -34.53 -37.71
CA LYS A 2 -34.11 -33.49 -36.81
C LYS A 2 -33.16 -33.33 -35.60
N LYS A 3 -32.86 -32.08 -35.26
CA LYS A 3 -32.78 -31.41 -33.94
C LYS A 3 -32.04 -32.06 -32.74
N LEU A 4 -31.03 -31.29 -32.28
CA LEU A 4 -30.75 -30.77 -30.93
C LEU A 4 -31.54 -31.28 -29.70
N ILE A 5 -30.90 -31.07 -28.54
CA ILE A 5 -31.37 -31.04 -27.12
C ILE A 5 -30.75 -32.25 -26.37
N THR A 6 -29.80 -32.17 -25.42
CA THR A 6 -29.51 -31.17 -24.39
C THR A 6 -28.08 -31.40 -23.88
N ILE A 7 -27.19 -30.41 -23.93
CA ILE A 7 -26.07 -30.30 -22.99
C ILE A 7 -26.31 -29.00 -22.24
N SER A 8 -27.02 -29.10 -21.14
CA SER A 8 -27.19 -28.00 -20.20
C SER A 8 -27.52 -28.63 -18.86
N CYS A 9 -26.54 -28.68 -17.96
CA CYS A 9 -26.72 -28.64 -16.49
C CYS A 9 -25.46 -28.96 -15.65
N LEU A 10 -24.26 -29.13 -16.21
CA LEU A 10 -23.05 -29.34 -15.38
C LEU A 10 -21.86 -28.50 -15.85
N LEU A 11 -22.01 -27.18 -15.81
CA LEU A 11 -20.90 -26.20 -15.83
C LEU A 11 -21.29 -24.90 -15.10
N LEU A 12 -22.20 -24.98 -14.12
CA LEU A 12 -22.71 -23.83 -13.35
C LEU A 12 -22.40 -23.90 -11.86
N VAL A 13 -21.43 -24.73 -11.46
CA VAL A 13 -20.96 -24.78 -10.07
C VAL A 13 -19.44 -24.61 -10.11
N ASN A 14 -18.96 -23.54 -9.49
CA ASN A 14 -17.55 -23.10 -9.34
C ASN A 14 -17.04 -21.96 -10.25
N LEU A 15 -17.87 -20.96 -10.55
CA LEU A 15 -17.38 -19.61 -10.91
C LEU A 15 -17.51 -18.59 -9.75
N SER A 16 -18.03 -19.00 -8.60
CA SER A 16 -18.07 -18.19 -7.39
C SER A 16 -16.99 -18.67 -6.42
N ASN A 17 -15.75 -18.17 -6.57
CA ASN A 17 -14.74 -18.03 -5.51
C ASN A 17 -13.38 -17.49 -6.00
N ALA A 18 -13.32 -16.80 -7.15
CA ALA A 18 -12.17 -15.99 -7.56
C ALA A 18 -12.47 -14.48 -7.45
N GLN A 19 -13.31 -14.09 -6.49
CA GLN A 19 -13.78 -12.71 -6.33
C GLN A 19 -12.95 -11.98 -5.27
N ASN A 20 -11.64 -11.90 -5.52
CA ASN A 20 -10.71 -10.97 -4.85
C ASN A 20 -9.55 -10.56 -5.75
N ILE A 21 -9.56 -10.97 -7.03
CA ILE A 21 -8.70 -10.35 -8.02
C ILE A 21 -9.42 -9.06 -8.38
N TYR A 22 -8.80 -7.95 -8.02
CA TYR A 22 -9.15 -6.64 -8.55
C TYR A 22 -8.91 -6.67 -10.07
N GLU A 23 -9.78 -7.33 -10.84
CA GLU A 23 -10.05 -6.99 -12.24
C GLU A 23 -10.82 -5.67 -12.27
N LEU A 24 -10.22 -4.69 -11.63
CA LEU A 24 -10.29 -3.32 -12.01
C LEU A 24 -9.54 -3.30 -13.36
N LYS A 25 -10.23 -3.72 -14.44
CA LYS A 25 -10.02 -3.09 -15.75
C LYS A 25 -10.40 -1.64 -15.57
N ILE A 26 -9.46 -0.88 -15.02
CA ILE A 26 -9.63 0.53 -14.74
C ILE A 26 -9.51 1.22 -16.09
N ASP A 27 -10.62 1.34 -16.81
CA ASP A 27 -10.69 2.32 -17.88
C ASP A 27 -10.63 3.76 -17.32
N LYS A 28 -10.55 3.95 -15.99
CA LYS A 28 -10.61 5.26 -15.31
C LYS A 28 -9.71 5.39 -14.07
N LYS A 29 -8.60 6.10 -14.20
CA LYS A 29 -7.64 6.43 -13.10
C LYS A 29 -8.32 6.68 -11.74
N MET A 30 -7.72 6.15 -10.67
CA MET A 30 -8.16 6.41 -9.31
C MET A 30 -8.00 7.90 -8.96
N ASP A 31 -8.91 8.42 -8.14
CA ASP A 31 -8.90 9.82 -7.71
C ASP A 31 -9.22 9.91 -6.22
N LYS A 32 -8.31 10.54 -5.46
CA LYS A 32 -8.42 10.74 -4.02
C LYS A 32 -9.67 11.51 -3.60
N ASN A 33 -10.24 12.33 -4.49
CA ASN A 33 -11.47 13.10 -4.19
C ASN A 33 -12.72 12.20 -4.14
N ASN A 34 -12.64 10.98 -4.68
CA ASN A 34 -13.74 10.01 -4.65
C ASN A 34 -13.71 9.10 -3.41
N ARG A 35 -12.82 9.37 -2.44
CA ARG A 35 -12.75 8.61 -1.20
C ARG A 35 -14.04 8.78 -0.38
N PRO A 36 -14.50 7.72 0.31
CA PRO A 36 -15.53 7.87 1.34
C PRO A 36 -15.08 8.88 2.42
N THR A 37 -16.00 9.72 2.85
CA THR A 37 -15.74 10.72 3.91
C THR A 37 -16.25 10.22 5.26
N ILE A 38 -15.51 10.50 6.32
CA ILE A 38 -15.88 10.21 7.70
C ILE A 38 -15.92 11.55 8.45
N ASP A 39 -17.03 11.83 9.11
CA ASP A 39 -17.18 13.02 9.95
C ASP A 39 -16.48 12.85 11.32
N SER A 40 -16.39 13.93 12.10
CA SER A 40 -15.86 13.92 13.46
C SER A 40 -16.91 13.63 14.54
N GLY A 41 -18.16 13.34 14.17
CA GLY A 41 -19.27 13.09 15.10
C GLY A 41 -19.04 11.82 15.93
N PHE A 42 -19.60 11.77 17.13
CA PHE A 42 -19.56 10.56 17.95
C PHE A 42 -20.69 9.60 17.55
N ASP A 43 -20.41 8.30 17.52
CA ASP A 43 -21.34 7.24 17.10
C ASP A 43 -21.47 6.16 18.20
N ILE A 44 -22.65 5.52 18.30
CA ILE A 44 -22.89 4.33 19.13
C ILE A 44 -23.21 3.15 18.20
N LEU A 45 -22.69 1.95 18.52
CA LEU A 45 -23.01 0.72 17.79
C LEU A 45 -24.37 0.17 18.27
N HIS A 46 -25.30 0.04 17.32
CA HIS A 46 -26.63 -0.51 17.52
C HIS A 46 -26.67 -1.98 17.05
N LEU A 47 -26.19 -2.92 17.89
CA LEU A 47 -26.10 -4.35 17.54
C LEU A 47 -27.47 -4.98 17.21
N GLU A 48 -28.54 -4.43 17.76
CA GLU A 48 -29.92 -4.83 17.48
C GLU A 48 -30.27 -4.77 15.98
N GLU A 49 -29.66 -3.87 15.21
CA GLU A 49 -29.87 -3.75 13.76
C GLU A 49 -29.22 -4.89 12.96
N TYR A 50 -28.36 -5.68 13.62
CA TYR A 50 -27.54 -6.71 12.99
C TYR A 50 -27.91 -8.13 13.43
N LYS A 51 -28.84 -8.31 14.37
CA LYS A 51 -29.17 -9.62 14.97
C LYS A 51 -29.52 -10.71 13.96
N ASP A 52 -30.27 -10.38 12.91
CA ASP A 52 -30.69 -11.33 11.87
C ASP A 52 -29.55 -11.69 10.88
N TYR A 53 -28.40 -11.04 11.01
CA TYR A 53 -27.23 -11.19 10.15
C TYR A 53 -26.06 -11.90 10.86
N LEU A 54 -26.31 -12.48 12.04
CA LEU A 54 -25.32 -13.24 12.78
C LEU A 54 -24.91 -14.50 12.00
N ILE A 55 -23.64 -14.57 11.61
CA ILE A 55 -23.01 -15.78 11.11
C ILE A 55 -22.45 -16.50 12.33
N LYS A 56 -23.19 -17.51 12.81
CA LYS A 56 -22.64 -18.43 13.82
C LYS A 56 -21.64 -19.34 13.13
N ASP A 57 -20.37 -19.10 13.36
CA ASP A 57 -19.32 -20.08 13.08
C ASP A 57 -19.36 -21.14 14.20
N PRO A 58 -19.76 -22.39 13.92
CA PRO A 58 -19.82 -23.44 14.93
C PRO A 58 -18.43 -23.75 15.55
N ASP A 59 -17.34 -23.38 14.87
CA ASP A 59 -15.97 -23.64 15.32
C ASP A 59 -15.33 -22.43 16.03
N ASN A 60 -15.99 -21.25 16.02
CA ASN A 60 -15.49 -20.03 16.64
C ASN A 60 -16.40 -19.52 17.76
N ILE A 61 -16.28 -20.16 18.93
CA ILE A 61 -17.11 -19.89 20.12
C ILE A 61 -16.78 -18.53 20.76
N ASP A 62 -15.63 -17.93 20.41
CA ASP A 62 -15.06 -16.80 21.14
C ASP A 62 -15.40 -15.41 20.57
N LYS A 63 -16.13 -15.33 19.45
CA LYS A 63 -16.59 -14.05 18.90
C LYS A 63 -17.90 -14.16 18.10
N ASP A 64 -18.70 -13.11 18.16
CA ASP A 64 -19.82 -12.93 17.24
C ASP A 64 -19.31 -12.30 15.94
N VAL A 65 -19.78 -12.84 14.82
CA VAL A 65 -19.54 -12.29 13.48
C VAL A 65 -20.88 -11.98 12.82
N TYR A 66 -21.10 -10.74 12.44
CA TYR A 66 -22.30 -10.30 11.72
C TYR A 66 -21.91 -9.88 10.31
N GLU A 67 -22.62 -10.35 9.28
CA GLU A 67 -22.41 -9.90 7.90
C GLU A 67 -23.72 -9.47 7.25
N LYS A 68 -23.81 -8.19 6.90
CA LYS A 68 -24.96 -7.60 6.21
C LYS A 68 -24.57 -7.16 4.80
N LYS A 69 -25.15 -7.80 3.79
CA LYS A 69 -25.06 -7.33 2.40
C LYS A 69 -25.87 -6.04 2.23
N THR A 70 -25.33 -5.12 1.45
CA THR A 70 -25.96 -3.83 1.11
C THR A 70 -25.99 -3.67 -0.40
N SER A 71 -26.80 -2.75 -0.92
CA SER A 71 -26.82 -2.45 -2.36
C SER A 71 -25.47 -1.97 -2.90
N SER A 72 -24.62 -1.41 -2.04
CA SER A 72 -23.35 -0.78 -2.39
C SER A 72 -22.12 -1.53 -1.88
N GLY A 73 -22.25 -2.75 -1.35
CA GLY A 73 -21.14 -3.48 -0.73
C GLY A 73 -21.60 -4.36 0.45
N LYS A 74 -20.79 -4.44 1.49
CA LYS A 74 -21.13 -5.22 2.69
C LYS A 74 -20.65 -4.56 3.97
N ILE A 75 -21.30 -4.90 5.08
CA ILE A 75 -20.90 -4.53 6.43
C ILE A 75 -20.54 -5.81 7.17
N GLN A 76 -19.39 -5.81 7.84
CA GLN A 76 -18.93 -6.90 8.69
C GLN A 76 -18.66 -6.33 10.09
N ILE A 77 -19.19 -6.99 11.11
CA ILE A 77 -18.96 -6.64 12.52
C ILE A 77 -18.42 -7.88 13.21
N GLU A 78 -17.29 -7.75 13.91
CA GLU A 78 -16.71 -8.82 14.69
C GLU A 78 -16.41 -8.36 16.11
N GLY A 79 -16.66 -9.20 17.11
CA GLY A 79 -16.27 -8.91 18.49
C GLY A 79 -17.18 -9.55 19.51
N GLY A 80 -17.19 -8.98 20.72
CA GLY A 80 -17.94 -9.52 21.85
C GLY A 80 -17.07 -10.34 22.80
N TYR A 81 -17.71 -10.96 23.80
CA TYR A 81 -17.05 -11.83 24.79
C TYR A 81 -15.84 -11.21 25.51
N GLY A 82 -15.89 -9.90 25.77
CA GLY A 82 -14.82 -9.15 26.46
C GLY A 82 -13.87 -8.40 25.52
N ASN A 83 -13.96 -8.63 24.21
CA ASN A 83 -13.21 -7.90 23.18
C ASN A 83 -14.06 -6.77 22.57
N ASP A 84 -13.40 -5.68 22.19
CA ASP A 84 -14.00 -4.58 21.43
C ASP A 84 -14.65 -5.09 20.13
N TYR A 85 -15.67 -4.38 19.64
CA TYR A 85 -16.25 -4.65 18.33
C TYR A 85 -15.51 -3.89 17.24
N THR A 86 -15.10 -4.59 16.19
CA THR A 86 -14.67 -3.98 14.93
C THR A 86 -15.86 -3.93 13.98
N TYR A 87 -15.95 -2.84 13.22
CA TYR A 87 -16.93 -2.65 12.17
C TYR A 87 -16.20 -2.25 10.90
N GLU A 88 -16.54 -2.91 9.81
CA GLU A 88 -15.96 -2.71 8.50
C GLU A 88 -17.05 -2.57 7.45
N LYS A 89 -17.09 -1.42 6.79
CA LYS A 89 -17.94 -1.19 5.62
C LYS A 89 -17.10 -1.20 4.36
N TYR A 90 -17.34 -2.22 3.55
CA TYR A 90 -16.78 -2.41 2.22
C TYR A 90 -17.72 -1.83 1.17
N PHE A 91 -17.14 -1.30 0.10
CA PHE A 91 -17.88 -0.73 -1.03
C PHE A 91 -17.61 -1.54 -2.30
N ASN A 92 -18.65 -1.73 -3.12
CA ASN A 92 -18.51 -2.34 -4.44
C ASN A 92 -17.53 -1.51 -5.28
N ASN A 93 -16.60 -2.16 -5.97
CA ASN A 93 -15.63 -1.54 -6.88
C ASN A 93 -14.70 -0.49 -6.22
N SER A 94 -14.39 -0.66 -4.94
CA SER A 94 -13.52 0.24 -4.18
C SER A 94 -12.61 -0.56 -3.26
N SER A 95 -11.32 -0.22 -3.21
CA SER A 95 -10.37 -0.79 -2.25
C SER A 95 -10.45 -0.13 -0.86
N TYR A 96 -11.23 0.95 -0.72
CA TYR A 96 -11.46 1.61 0.56
C TYR A 96 -12.46 0.87 1.43
N CYS A 97 -12.20 0.90 2.73
CA CYS A 97 -13.08 0.42 3.79
C CYS A 97 -13.21 1.51 4.86
N ILE A 98 -14.43 1.76 5.34
CA ILE A 98 -14.63 2.52 6.57
C ILE A 98 -14.47 1.56 7.74
N PHE A 99 -13.51 1.84 8.60
CA PHE A 99 -13.19 1.05 9.78
C PHE A 99 -13.56 1.79 11.05
N LYS A 100 -14.21 1.09 11.97
CA LYS A 100 -14.64 1.61 13.26
C LYS A 100 -14.34 0.58 14.35
N VAL A 101 -14.01 1.07 15.55
CA VAL A 101 -13.82 0.25 16.76
C VAL A 101 -14.72 0.79 17.85
N TYR A 102 -15.49 -0.09 18.48
CA TYR A 102 -16.44 0.22 19.53
C TYR A 102 -16.09 -0.53 20.82
N ASP A 103 -16.27 0.14 21.96
CA ASP A 103 -16.11 -0.47 23.27
C ASP A 103 -17.11 -1.61 23.49
N ALA A 104 -16.65 -2.76 23.97
CA ALA A 104 -17.48 -3.96 24.12
C ALA A 104 -18.66 -3.78 25.10
N LYS A 105 -18.48 -2.97 26.16
CA LYS A 105 -19.47 -2.83 27.24
C LYS A 105 -20.47 -1.73 26.96
N THR A 106 -19.98 -0.61 26.43
CA THR A 106 -20.77 0.61 26.25
C THR A 106 -21.22 0.81 24.81
N LEU A 107 -20.67 0.06 23.86
CA LEU A 107 -20.90 0.17 22.41
C LEU A 107 -20.57 1.56 21.84
N LYS A 108 -19.84 2.38 22.60
CA LYS A 108 -19.40 3.71 22.20
C LYS A 108 -18.21 3.61 21.25
N ILE A 109 -18.17 4.46 20.22
CA ILE A 109 -17.02 4.51 19.31
C ILE A 109 -15.74 4.91 20.08
N LYS A 110 -14.65 4.19 19.83
CA LYS A 110 -13.29 4.49 20.32
C LYS A 110 -12.42 5.06 19.21
N ARG A 111 -12.64 4.60 17.98
CA ARG A 111 -11.85 4.94 16.81
C ARG A 111 -12.66 4.84 15.54
N LYS A 112 -12.51 5.79 14.60
CA LYS A 112 -12.98 5.64 13.22
C LYS A 112 -11.99 6.23 12.22
N CYS A 113 -11.78 5.54 11.10
CA CYS A 113 -10.86 5.95 10.05
C CYS A 113 -11.22 5.31 8.69
N LEU A 114 -10.66 5.88 7.63
CA LEU A 114 -10.65 5.29 6.31
C LEU A 114 -9.37 4.47 6.18
N LEU A 115 -9.48 3.25 5.66
CA LEU A 115 -8.32 2.43 5.34
C LEU A 115 -8.51 1.72 4.01
N THR A 116 -7.42 1.22 3.43
CA THR A 116 -7.46 0.36 2.26
C THR A 116 -7.24 -1.08 2.67
N ARG A 117 -8.04 -2.00 2.13
CA ARG A 117 -7.84 -3.45 2.29
C ARG A 117 -7.28 -4.01 0.98
N PRO A 118 -6.46 -5.06 1.01
CA PRO A 118 -5.90 -5.79 2.16
C PRO A 118 -4.64 -5.20 2.84
N VAL A 119 -4.16 -4.01 2.50
CA VAL A 119 -2.87 -3.46 3.02
C VAL A 119 -2.90 -2.81 4.39
N ASP A 120 -4.07 -2.39 4.85
CA ASP A 120 -4.23 -1.61 6.08
C ASP A 120 -3.51 -0.26 6.07
N ILE A 121 -3.55 0.44 4.93
CA ILE A 121 -3.07 1.84 4.87
C ILE A 121 -4.19 2.76 5.33
N PHE A 122 -3.96 3.49 6.42
CA PHE A 122 -4.84 4.57 6.87
C PHE A 122 -4.73 5.80 5.96
N LEU A 123 -5.88 6.36 5.60
CA LEU A 123 -6.03 7.50 4.69
C LEU A 123 -6.89 8.60 5.34
N GLY A 124 -6.64 9.84 4.96
CA GLY A 124 -7.36 11.00 5.49
C GLY A 124 -7.31 11.09 7.02
N LYS A 125 -8.43 11.46 7.63
CA LYS A 125 -8.53 11.68 9.08
C LYS A 125 -8.91 10.40 9.84
N GLU A 126 -8.15 10.13 10.90
CA GLU A 126 -8.54 9.21 11.96
C GLU A 126 -8.97 9.99 13.20
N TYR A 127 -10.12 9.61 13.75
CA TYR A 127 -10.69 10.20 14.96
C TYR A 127 -10.63 9.19 16.11
N ARG A 128 -10.16 9.62 17.28
CA ARG A 128 -10.11 8.82 18.50
C ARG A 128 -10.88 9.49 19.63
N TYR A 129 -11.63 8.70 20.38
CA TYR A 129 -12.51 9.15 21.45
C TYR A 129 -12.13 8.49 22.77
N ASP A 130 -12.43 9.17 23.87
CA ASP A 130 -12.39 8.57 25.20
C ASP A 130 -13.70 7.83 25.55
N SER A 131 -13.76 7.24 26.74
CA SER A 131 -14.95 6.53 27.25
C SER A 131 -16.17 7.44 27.48
N ASN A 132 -15.96 8.75 27.58
CA ASN A 132 -16.99 9.77 27.75
C ASN A 132 -17.51 10.32 26.42
N ALA A 133 -17.18 9.67 25.29
CA ALA A 133 -17.57 10.12 23.95
C ALA A 133 -16.95 11.47 23.52
N THR A 134 -15.89 11.91 24.18
CA THR A 134 -15.19 13.15 23.84
C THR A 134 -14.09 12.85 22.83
N LEU A 135 -14.02 13.64 21.74
CA LEU A 135 -12.94 13.54 20.76
C LEU A 135 -11.61 13.97 21.41
N ILE A 136 -10.66 13.04 21.53
CA ILE A 136 -9.37 13.29 22.18
C ILE A 136 -8.23 13.48 21.18
N LYS A 137 -8.35 12.93 19.96
CA LYS A 137 -7.29 13.01 18.97
C LYS A 137 -7.83 12.95 17.55
N THR A 138 -7.29 13.81 16.69
CA THR A 138 -7.42 13.71 15.23
C THR A 138 -6.04 13.51 14.63
N ILE A 139 -5.87 12.49 13.78
CA ILE A 139 -4.62 12.21 13.06
C ILE A 139 -4.90 12.40 11.57
N GLU A 140 -4.13 13.27 10.91
CA GLU A 140 -4.19 13.48 9.47
C GLU A 140 -3.14 12.59 8.79
N HIS A 141 -3.57 11.43 8.29
CA HIS A 141 -2.68 10.41 7.72
C HIS A 141 -2.12 10.80 6.35
N ASP A 142 -2.70 11.78 5.68
CA ASP A 142 -2.21 12.29 4.40
C ASP A 142 -1.25 13.47 4.55
N LYS A 143 -1.03 13.95 5.78
CA LYS A 143 -0.09 15.05 6.03
C LYS A 143 1.33 14.64 5.65
N GLY A 144 1.92 15.35 4.69
CA GLY A 144 3.25 15.04 4.14
C GLY A 144 3.25 13.90 3.11
N TRP A 145 2.07 13.50 2.63
CA TRP A 145 1.86 12.48 1.59
C TRP A 145 1.12 13.10 0.39
N ASN A 146 1.70 14.15 -0.20
CA ASN A 146 1.09 14.87 -1.31
C ASN A 146 0.96 14.03 -2.58
N PHE A 147 1.89 13.09 -2.79
CA PHE A 147 1.74 12.00 -3.75
C PHE A 147 0.93 10.90 -3.09
N SER A 148 -0.34 10.81 -3.48
CA SER A 148 -1.34 10.02 -2.77
C SER A 148 -1.24 8.52 -3.06
N TYR A 149 -1.97 7.71 -2.29
CA TYR A 149 -2.11 6.27 -2.57
C TYR A 149 -2.63 6.01 -3.98
N GLU A 150 -3.59 6.83 -4.44
CA GLU A 150 -4.18 6.73 -5.77
C GLU A 150 -3.16 7.07 -6.86
N ASP A 151 -2.31 8.07 -6.63
CA ASP A 151 -1.22 8.41 -7.54
C ASP A 151 -0.22 7.25 -7.66
N VAL A 152 0.08 6.56 -6.56
CA VAL A 152 0.91 5.33 -6.58
C VAL A 152 0.24 4.25 -7.42
N ILE A 153 -1.04 3.95 -7.19
CA ILE A 153 -1.76 2.93 -7.96
C ILE A 153 -1.77 3.27 -9.45
N ASN A 154 -2.11 4.51 -9.80
CA ASN A 154 -2.11 4.98 -11.18
C ASN A 154 -0.72 4.88 -11.82
N TYR A 155 0.35 5.23 -11.09
CA TYR A 155 1.72 5.08 -11.57
C TYR A 155 2.04 3.62 -11.92
N LEU A 156 1.67 2.67 -11.06
CA LEU A 156 1.94 1.25 -11.29
C LEU A 156 1.23 0.74 -12.55
N TYR A 157 -0.03 1.11 -12.75
CA TYR A 157 -0.77 0.76 -13.96
C TYR A 157 -0.20 1.40 -15.23
N ASP A 158 0.25 2.66 -15.15
CA ASP A 158 0.79 3.39 -16.31
C ASP A 158 2.21 2.94 -16.70
N ASN A 159 3.01 2.37 -15.78
CA ASN A 159 4.46 2.19 -15.96
C ASN A 159 4.97 0.75 -15.80
N ILE A 160 4.12 -0.23 -15.49
CA ILE A 160 4.53 -1.62 -15.36
C ILE A 160 3.72 -2.46 -16.36
N GLU A 161 4.41 -2.94 -17.40
CA GLU A 161 3.82 -3.67 -18.54
C GLU A 161 3.55 -5.16 -18.25
N ASP A 162 4.19 -5.73 -17.21
CA ASP A 162 3.97 -7.13 -16.83
C ASP A 162 2.50 -7.34 -16.41
N GLU A 163 1.97 -8.57 -16.49
CA GLU A 163 0.68 -8.92 -15.85
C GLU A 163 0.82 -8.74 -14.34
N VAL A 164 0.64 -7.50 -13.88
CA VAL A 164 0.79 -7.17 -12.48
C VAL A 164 -0.50 -7.54 -11.79
N GLU A 165 -0.56 -8.76 -11.26
CA GLU A 165 -1.39 -9.02 -10.09
C GLU A 165 -0.79 -8.21 -8.94
N ILE A 166 -1.12 -6.91 -8.87
CA ILE A 166 -0.79 -6.07 -7.73
C ILE A 166 -1.60 -6.63 -6.57
N PHE A 167 -1.04 -7.62 -5.88
CA PHE A 167 -1.54 -8.02 -4.58
C PHE A 167 -1.35 -6.82 -3.69
N ILE A 168 -2.43 -6.05 -3.53
CA ILE A 168 -2.42 -4.74 -2.89
C ILE A 168 -1.58 -4.75 -1.62
N SER A 169 -1.55 -5.86 -0.86
CA SER A 169 -0.74 -6.18 0.35
C SER A 169 0.70 -5.66 0.47
N SER A 170 1.30 -5.17 -0.60
CA SER A 170 2.71 -4.79 -0.67
C SER A 170 3.00 -3.28 -0.69
N ILE A 171 1.97 -2.43 -0.65
CA ILE A 171 2.17 -0.98 -0.55
C ILE A 171 2.27 -0.58 0.92
N LYS A 172 3.33 0.13 1.29
CA LYS A 172 3.57 0.57 2.67
C LYS A 172 4.01 2.02 2.72
N LYS A 173 3.45 2.78 3.68
CA LYS A 173 4.00 4.08 4.10
C LYS A 173 5.27 3.83 4.92
N ARG A 174 6.39 4.48 4.55
CA ARG A 174 7.67 4.44 5.27
C ARG A 174 8.22 5.85 5.46
N VAL A 175 9.04 6.01 6.50
CA VAL A 175 9.73 7.26 6.80
C VAL A 175 11.19 6.95 7.08
N TYR A 176 12.10 7.62 6.38
CA TYR A 176 13.53 7.52 6.64
C TYR A 176 14.16 8.91 6.61
N GLN A 177 14.90 9.28 7.66
CA GLN A 177 15.55 10.60 7.79
C GLN A 177 14.58 11.77 7.47
N ASN A 178 13.37 11.72 8.03
CA ASN A 178 12.29 12.70 7.81
C ASN A 178 11.75 12.78 6.36
N ARG A 179 12.12 11.84 5.49
CA ARG A 179 11.57 11.70 4.14
C ARG A 179 10.50 10.61 4.12
N ASN A 180 9.28 10.99 3.78
CA ASN A 180 8.17 10.06 3.57
C ASN A 180 8.32 9.39 2.20
N TYR A 181 8.12 8.08 2.13
CA TYR A 181 8.10 7.35 0.86
C TYR A 181 7.16 6.15 0.88
N TRP A 182 6.59 5.86 -0.27
CA TRP A 182 5.85 4.63 -0.53
C TRP A 182 6.85 3.54 -0.89
N GLN A 183 6.79 2.41 -0.20
CA GLN A 183 7.43 1.17 -0.64
C GLN A 183 6.38 0.30 -1.33
N VAL A 184 6.72 -0.24 -2.49
CA VAL A 184 5.83 -1.09 -3.29
C VAL A 184 6.59 -2.35 -3.71
N GLU A 185 5.93 -3.52 -3.60
CA GLU A 185 6.43 -4.79 -4.14
C GLU A 185 5.33 -5.46 -4.98
N THR A 186 5.44 -5.46 -6.30
CA THR A 186 4.29 -5.83 -7.14
C THR A 186 3.87 -7.30 -7.08
N ASN A 187 4.78 -8.23 -6.74
CA ASN A 187 4.46 -9.65 -6.68
C ASN A 187 5.19 -10.35 -5.53
N THR A 188 4.47 -11.11 -4.71
CA THR A 188 5.06 -11.92 -3.64
C THR A 188 5.25 -13.39 -4.03
N SER A 189 4.81 -13.77 -5.23
CA SER A 189 4.87 -15.14 -5.74
C SER A 189 6.26 -15.49 -6.28
N PHE A 190 6.66 -16.74 -6.07
CA PHE A 190 7.85 -17.31 -6.70
C PHE A 190 7.67 -17.42 -8.21
N TRP A 191 8.78 -17.45 -8.95
CA TRP A 191 8.83 -17.68 -10.40
C TRP A 191 8.24 -16.56 -11.27
N ARG A 192 7.89 -15.41 -10.68
CA ARG A 192 7.44 -14.21 -11.40
C ARG A 192 8.36 -13.04 -11.10
N ASN A 193 8.47 -12.12 -12.06
CA ASN A 193 9.13 -10.85 -11.84
C ASN A 193 8.36 -10.06 -10.78
N ASN A 194 9.11 -9.46 -9.85
CA ASN A 194 8.58 -8.57 -8.83
C ASN A 194 9.26 -7.21 -8.98
N HIS A 195 8.49 -6.14 -9.01
CA HIS A 195 9.04 -4.79 -8.98
C HIS A 195 9.10 -4.30 -7.54
N PHE A 196 10.30 -3.99 -7.07
CA PHE A 196 10.51 -3.24 -5.84
C PHE A 196 10.65 -1.77 -6.18
N LEU A 197 9.74 -0.93 -5.68
CA LEU A 197 9.77 0.51 -5.86
C LEU A 197 9.83 1.24 -4.54
N ARG A 198 10.52 2.38 -4.55
CA ARG A 198 10.38 3.42 -3.54
C ARG A 198 10.03 4.73 -4.25
N ILE A 199 8.94 5.34 -3.84
CA ILE A 199 8.38 6.55 -4.46
C ILE A 199 8.28 7.62 -3.38
N ASP A 200 8.84 8.79 -3.60
CA ASP A 200 8.75 9.91 -2.67
C ASP A 200 7.29 10.26 -2.38
N GLY A 201 6.92 10.27 -1.10
CA GLY A 201 5.53 10.48 -0.67
C GLY A 201 5.05 11.90 -0.90
N ASN A 202 5.94 12.86 -1.13
CA ASN A 202 5.58 14.26 -1.34
C ASN A 202 5.63 14.67 -2.82
N THR A 203 6.65 14.23 -3.57
CA THR A 203 6.88 14.66 -4.95
C THR A 203 6.52 13.62 -6.00
N GLY A 204 6.40 12.34 -5.63
CA GLY A 204 6.26 11.25 -6.59
C GLY A 204 7.57 10.85 -7.28
N GLU A 205 8.71 11.41 -6.89
CA GLU A 205 10.01 11.03 -7.44
C GLU A 205 10.28 9.54 -7.19
N ILE A 206 10.70 8.81 -8.23
CA ILE A 206 11.17 7.43 -8.08
C ILE A 206 12.55 7.42 -7.43
N LEU A 207 12.61 6.90 -6.22
CA LEU A 207 13.81 6.81 -5.38
C LEU A 207 14.53 5.47 -5.54
N CYS A 208 13.80 4.45 -5.96
CA CYS A 208 14.33 3.13 -6.26
C CYS A 208 13.35 2.41 -7.18
N HIS A 209 13.86 1.70 -8.18
CA HIS A 209 13.06 0.78 -8.99
C HIS A 209 13.94 -0.37 -9.44
N LEU A 210 13.65 -1.56 -8.91
CA LEU A 210 14.35 -2.80 -9.21
C LEU A 210 13.38 -3.83 -9.73
N VAL A 211 13.85 -4.64 -10.68
CA VAL A 211 13.18 -5.87 -11.09
C VAL A 211 13.86 -7.02 -10.37
N LEU A 212 13.09 -7.73 -9.58
CA LEU A 212 13.49 -8.81 -8.70
C LEU A 212 12.93 -10.13 -9.21
N TYR A 213 13.61 -11.22 -8.89
CA TYR A 213 13.15 -12.57 -9.17
C TYR A 213 13.54 -13.54 -8.06
N THR A 214 12.53 -14.24 -7.55
CA THR A 214 12.69 -15.18 -6.45
C THR A 214 12.23 -16.56 -6.91
N LYS A 215 13.09 -17.57 -6.72
CA LYS A 215 12.72 -18.98 -6.89
C LYS A 215 12.27 -19.55 -5.55
N GLU A 216 11.38 -20.52 -5.59
CA GLU A 216 10.99 -21.25 -4.38
C GLU A 216 12.23 -21.85 -3.70
N ASN A 217 12.31 -21.73 -2.38
CA ASN A 217 13.46 -22.18 -1.55
C ASN A 217 14.82 -21.54 -1.88
N ALA A 218 14.88 -20.47 -2.67
CA ALA A 218 16.13 -19.76 -2.92
C ALA A 218 16.65 -19.08 -1.65
N PRO A 219 17.97 -19.12 -1.36
CA PRO A 219 18.55 -18.47 -0.18
C PRO A 219 18.64 -16.94 -0.34
N ALA A 220 18.43 -16.43 -1.55
CA ALA A 220 18.57 -15.02 -1.91
C ALA A 220 17.57 -14.60 -2.99
N ILE A 221 17.33 -13.29 -3.08
CA ILE A 221 16.52 -12.66 -4.13
C ILE A 221 17.47 -12.17 -5.23
N ASN A 222 17.18 -12.48 -6.49
CA ASN A 222 17.96 -11.99 -7.62
C ASN A 222 17.46 -10.62 -8.04
N VAL A 223 18.37 -9.65 -8.13
CA VAL A 223 18.12 -8.37 -8.78
C VAL A 223 18.44 -8.56 -10.26
N LEU A 224 17.39 -8.72 -11.07
CA LEU A 224 17.52 -8.90 -12.52
C LEU A 224 17.88 -7.60 -13.22
N LYS A 225 17.36 -6.47 -12.73
CA LYS A 225 17.57 -5.17 -13.34
C LYS A 225 17.44 -4.05 -12.32
N THR A 226 18.36 -3.09 -12.41
CA THR A 226 18.27 -1.82 -11.69
C THR A 226 17.82 -0.73 -12.66
N ILE A 227 16.57 -0.27 -12.54
CA ILE A 227 16.02 0.81 -13.38
C ILE A 227 16.39 2.15 -12.75
N VAL A 228 16.11 2.31 -11.45
CA VAL A 228 16.55 3.46 -10.66
C VAL A 228 17.33 2.94 -9.44
N PRO A 229 18.62 3.26 -9.32
CA PRO A 229 19.40 2.94 -8.13
C PRO A 229 18.78 3.56 -6.88
N ASN A 230 18.88 2.85 -5.76
CA ASN A 230 18.29 3.31 -4.51
C ASN A 230 18.97 4.59 -3.99
N LYS A 231 18.20 5.67 -3.90
CA LYS A 231 18.64 6.98 -3.44
C LYS A 231 18.46 7.20 -1.93
N ILE A 232 17.81 6.27 -1.23
CA ILE A 232 17.43 6.44 0.18
C ILE A 232 17.77 5.21 1.03
N ASP A 233 18.46 5.39 2.15
CA ASP A 233 18.85 4.31 3.06
C ASP A 233 19.62 3.13 2.42
N LYS A 234 19.81 2.05 3.20
CA LYS A 234 20.41 0.80 2.71
C LYS A 234 19.30 -0.18 2.30
N LEU A 235 19.40 -0.70 1.08
CA LEU A 235 18.68 -1.91 0.66
C LEU A 235 19.35 -3.16 1.27
N PRO A 236 18.59 -4.14 1.76
CA PRO A 236 17.68 -4.10 2.92
C PRO A 236 18.44 -4.40 4.25
N PRO A 237 17.90 -4.01 5.42
CA PRO A 237 17.31 -5.01 6.35
C PRO A 237 16.05 -4.46 7.07
N GLU A 238 15.04 -5.20 7.54
CA GLU A 238 15.05 -6.05 8.75
C GLU A 238 13.80 -6.96 8.93
N GLU A 239 12.87 -7.09 7.98
CA GLU A 239 11.57 -7.75 8.27
C GLU A 239 11.29 -9.11 7.60
N ASN A 240 12.14 -9.70 6.73
CA ASN A 240 11.78 -11.00 6.14
C ASN A 240 12.91 -11.95 5.67
N LYS A 241 12.57 -13.24 5.70
CA LYS A 241 13.29 -14.54 5.76
C LYS A 241 14.40 -14.87 4.72
N TYR A 242 14.86 -13.93 3.89
CA TYR A 242 15.84 -14.19 2.81
C TYR A 242 17.08 -13.30 2.99
N LEU A 243 18.23 -13.92 3.25
CA LEU A 243 19.36 -13.28 3.96
C LEU A 243 20.16 -12.24 3.17
N HIS A 244 19.96 -12.06 1.86
CA HIS A 244 20.60 -11.02 1.05
C HIS A 244 20.06 -11.00 -0.38
N TRP A 245 20.31 -9.89 -1.08
CA TRP A 245 20.05 -9.75 -2.51
C TRP A 245 21.33 -10.00 -3.31
N ILE A 246 21.20 -10.62 -4.48
CA ILE A 246 22.32 -10.88 -5.39
C ILE A 246 22.09 -10.22 -6.74
N ASP A 247 23.15 -9.73 -7.38
CA ASP A 247 23.12 -9.18 -8.73
C ASP A 247 23.08 -10.28 -9.81
N GLU A 248 23.01 -9.88 -11.07
CA GLU A 248 23.02 -10.77 -12.24
C GLU A 248 24.25 -11.69 -12.32
N ASN A 249 25.35 -11.34 -11.63
CA ASN A 249 26.59 -12.10 -11.59
C ASN A 249 26.69 -13.02 -10.34
N GLY A 250 25.62 -13.10 -9.54
CA GLY A 250 25.56 -13.90 -8.31
C GLY A 250 26.35 -13.31 -7.14
N LYS A 251 26.79 -12.04 -7.24
CA LYS A 251 27.46 -11.34 -6.12
C LYS A 251 26.43 -10.62 -5.27
N LYS A 252 26.76 -10.34 -4.00
CA LYS A 252 25.90 -9.53 -3.12
C LYS A 252 25.61 -8.19 -3.79
N TYR A 253 24.32 -7.91 -4.02
CA TYR A 253 23.88 -6.67 -4.65
C TYR A 253 24.34 -5.47 -3.82
N GLN A 254 24.99 -4.53 -4.50
CA GLN A 254 25.34 -3.23 -3.97
C GLN A 254 24.60 -2.19 -4.78
N THR A 255 23.97 -1.23 -4.11
CA THR A 255 23.37 -0.10 -4.79
C THR A 255 24.45 0.62 -5.60
N PRO A 256 24.26 0.81 -6.93
CA PRO A 256 25.19 1.59 -7.72
C PRO A 256 25.37 2.99 -7.12
N ASP A 257 26.62 3.41 -6.92
CA ASP A 257 26.93 4.75 -6.41
C ASP A 257 26.69 5.77 -7.52
N THR A 258 25.50 6.37 -7.55
CA THR A 258 25.10 7.38 -8.55
C THR A 258 25.65 8.77 -8.24
N ARG A 259 26.38 8.95 -7.13
CA ARG A 259 26.98 10.24 -6.79
C ARG A 259 28.01 10.61 -7.83
N ARG A 260 27.96 11.86 -8.28
CA ARG A 260 29.00 12.40 -9.14
C ARG A 260 30.31 12.45 -8.37
N LYS A 261 31.40 12.04 -9.01
CA LYS A 261 32.72 11.97 -8.40
C LYS A 261 33.67 12.93 -9.09
N VAL A 262 34.32 13.79 -8.32
CA VAL A 262 35.46 14.60 -8.79
C VAL A 262 36.61 14.35 -7.84
N ASN A 263 37.76 13.93 -8.40
CA ASN A 263 38.98 13.61 -7.64
C ASN A 263 38.76 12.61 -6.49
N GLY A 264 37.85 11.64 -6.68
CA GLY A 264 37.52 10.63 -5.67
C GLY A 264 36.55 11.08 -4.57
N ILE A 265 36.15 12.37 -4.55
CA ILE A 265 35.12 12.89 -3.64
C ILE A 265 33.75 12.66 -4.30
N SER A 266 32.81 12.08 -3.56
CA SER A 266 31.45 11.80 -4.02
C SER A 266 30.48 12.85 -3.49
N TYR A 267 29.67 13.42 -4.37
CA TYR A 267 28.71 14.49 -4.04
C TYR A 267 27.27 13.99 -4.14
N THR A 268 26.41 14.33 -3.18
CA THR A 268 24.94 14.25 -3.39
C THR A 268 24.50 15.22 -4.50
N GLU A 269 23.25 15.14 -4.95
CA GLU A 269 22.76 16.06 -5.99
C GLU A 269 22.78 17.53 -5.51
N GLU A 270 22.44 17.78 -4.24
CA GLU A 270 22.50 19.12 -3.63
C GLU A 270 23.95 19.61 -3.47
N GLU A 271 24.84 18.74 -2.97
CA GLU A 271 26.27 19.03 -2.85
C GLU A 271 26.90 19.28 -4.22
N TRP A 272 26.44 18.55 -5.24
CA TRP A 272 26.91 18.71 -6.61
C TRP A 272 26.47 20.04 -7.21
N LYS A 273 25.21 20.45 -7.02
CA LYS A 273 24.74 21.77 -7.45
C LYS A 273 25.53 22.89 -6.79
N ALA A 274 25.81 22.77 -5.49
CA ALA A 274 26.65 23.72 -4.77
C ALA A 274 28.09 23.73 -5.31
N TYR A 275 28.65 22.55 -5.62
CA TYR A 275 29.97 22.40 -6.21
C TYR A 275 30.06 23.02 -7.61
N GLU A 276 29.07 22.79 -8.49
CA GLU A 276 29.00 23.38 -9.82
C GLU A 276 28.92 24.91 -9.76
N GLU A 277 28.09 25.44 -8.86
CA GLU A 277 28.01 26.89 -8.63
C GLU A 277 29.36 27.44 -8.15
N GLU A 278 30.03 26.76 -7.21
CA GLU A 278 31.36 27.17 -6.75
C GLU A 278 32.40 27.15 -7.88
N GLN A 279 32.43 26.11 -8.72
CA GLN A 279 33.33 26.04 -9.88
C GLN A 279 33.03 27.13 -10.90
N TRP A 280 31.75 27.41 -11.15
CA TRP A 280 31.32 28.48 -12.04
C TRP A 280 31.77 29.86 -11.55
N GLN A 281 31.59 30.15 -10.26
CA GLN A 281 32.06 31.39 -9.64
C GLN A 281 33.59 31.53 -9.71
N ARG A 282 34.34 30.43 -9.47
CA ARG A 282 35.80 30.39 -9.64
C ARG A 282 36.21 30.68 -11.08
N TYR A 283 35.53 30.08 -12.06
CA TYR A 283 35.77 30.33 -13.47
C TYR A 283 35.55 31.81 -13.82
N GLN A 284 34.42 32.40 -13.41
CA GLN A 284 34.13 33.81 -13.65
C GLN A 284 35.19 34.74 -13.04
N LYS A 285 35.68 34.44 -11.84
CA LYS A 285 36.73 35.21 -11.16
C LYS A 285 38.09 35.16 -11.87
N ASN A 286 38.36 34.06 -12.58
CA ASN A 286 39.61 33.84 -13.31
C ASN A 286 39.50 34.19 -14.80
N LYS A 287 38.29 34.45 -15.30
CA LYS A 287 38.04 34.84 -16.68
C LYS A 287 38.66 36.22 -16.94
N GLY A 288 39.78 36.25 -17.67
CA GLY A 288 40.50 37.47 -18.03
C GLY A 288 41.84 37.68 -17.31
N LYS A 289 42.27 36.76 -16.44
CA LYS A 289 43.64 36.71 -15.94
C LYS A 289 44.40 35.62 -16.71
N SER A 290 45.26 36.00 -17.65
CA SER A 290 46.23 35.03 -18.19
C SER A 290 47.22 34.65 -17.11
N TRP A 291 47.71 33.42 -17.17
CA TRP A 291 48.88 32.98 -16.41
C TRP A 291 50.10 33.86 -16.73
#